data_AF-A0A3A9YXE5-F1
#
_entry.id   AF-A0A3A9YXE5-F1
#
_cell.length_a   1.000
_cell.length_b   1.000
_cell.length_c   1.000
_cell.angle_alpha   90.00
_cell.angle_beta   90.00
_cell.angle_gamma   90.00
#
_symmetry.space_group_name_H-M   'P 1'
#
loop_
_entity.id
_entity.type
_entity.pdbx_description
1 polymer ?
#
loop_
_entity_poly.entity_id
_entity_poly.type
_entity_poly.pdbx_seq_one_letter_code
_entity_poly.pdbx_strand_id
1 'polypeptide(L)'
;MHSGRVPERLTKRELVTVSHAIERAALATAEDGPLIVLALFQRIPYFERERALYERIVRTAAATVVGVVDAAPETLPTGAYGVVLAEDEELAREWSVVALTPRFGAALVAYDRAEVDPDAPTLESGRLFDGGWTFRRDAALHEALRLRDRLTARLPESARAVLDEVLGRVRELPATPGEARGEAAIRLLVDRTERARRAGHAPQPPVAGDGSATLLDEPGLRRWTGLDGVTASGTLPLAVVGIRVDEPPGTPERFGRRSAAREAQAVLAALTAPLRPVDRAARLTGGEYLLVLPSLTEEQAVATADRVRESVAGLARSYPFVSYAVHAAVCVTSRRPLPVAAVRHALSWAVGEGVPVATVAPEHVPVG
;
A
#
# COMPACT_ATOMS: atom_id res chain seq x y z
N MET A 1 3.52 28.45 1.80
CA MET A 1 4.88 28.09 2.24
C MET A 1 4.77 26.78 2.98
N HIS A 2 5.44 25.74 2.50
CA HIS A 2 5.44 24.43 3.13
C HIS A 2 5.82 24.60 4.61
N SER A 3 5.01 24.05 5.52
CA SER A 3 5.44 23.74 6.88
C SER A 3 6.87 23.21 6.78
N GLY A 4 7.85 23.91 7.37
CA GLY A 4 9.29 23.70 7.17
C GLY A 4 9.84 22.38 7.72
N ARG A 5 9.03 21.33 7.73
CA ARG A 5 9.39 19.99 8.17
C ARG A 5 9.57 19.09 6.95
N VAL A 6 10.74 18.47 6.86
CA VAL A 6 11.02 17.43 5.85
C VAL A 6 10.01 16.30 6.06
N PRO A 7 9.34 15.79 5.00
CA PRO A 7 8.43 14.66 5.10
C PRO A 7 9.14 13.47 5.76
N GLU A 8 8.52 12.91 6.79
CA GLU A 8 9.02 11.72 7.48
C GLU A 8 8.48 10.48 6.73
N ARG A 9 9.31 9.45 6.59
CA ARG A 9 8.86 8.15 6.05
C ARG A 9 8.11 7.41 7.14
N LEU A 10 6.86 7.06 6.86
CA LEU A 10 5.92 6.45 7.79
C LEU A 10 5.39 5.14 7.23
N THR A 11 5.15 4.18 8.12
CA THR A 11 4.47 2.93 7.81
C THR A 11 2.96 3.09 7.95
N LYS A 12 2.17 2.25 7.27
CA LYS A 12 0.70 2.24 7.45
C LYS A 12 0.29 2.14 8.93
N ARG A 13 0.99 1.32 9.70
CA ARG A 13 0.69 1.10 11.12
C ARG A 13 0.87 2.36 11.95
N GLU A 14 1.94 3.13 11.70
CA GLU A 14 2.17 4.42 12.36
C GLU A 14 1.04 5.40 12.01
N LEU A 15 0.65 5.48 10.73
CA LEU A 15 -0.46 6.34 10.28
C LEU A 15 -1.80 5.97 10.95
N VAL A 16 -2.13 4.68 11.04
CA VAL A 16 -3.34 4.21 11.75
C VAL A 16 -3.28 4.62 13.22
N THR A 17 -2.13 4.42 13.88
CA THR A 17 -1.95 4.75 15.30
C THR A 17 -2.18 6.25 15.55
N VAL A 18 -1.60 7.10 14.70
CA VAL A 18 -1.74 8.55 14.82
C VAL A 18 -3.16 9.02 14.45
N SER A 19 -3.77 8.46 13.40
CA SER A 19 -5.16 8.76 13.02
C SER A 19 -6.11 8.49 14.19
N HIS A 20 -6.01 7.29 14.78
CA HIS A 20 -6.80 6.92 15.97
C HIS A 20 -6.52 7.84 17.16
N ALA A 21 -5.28 8.32 17.35
CA ALA A 21 -4.99 9.28 18.41
C ALA A 21 -5.69 10.64 18.16
N ILE A 22 -5.69 11.13 16.92
CA ILE A 22 -6.38 12.37 16.52
C ILE A 22 -7.89 12.22 16.70
N GLU A 23 -8.46 11.12 16.22
CA GLU A 23 -9.91 10.87 16.26
C GLU A 23 -10.40 10.66 17.70
N ARG A 24 -9.59 10.01 18.56
CA ARG A 24 -9.90 9.90 19.99
C ARG A 24 -9.78 11.24 20.70
N ALA A 25 -8.83 12.08 20.32
CA ALA A 25 -8.73 13.44 20.87
C ALA A 25 -9.94 14.29 20.45
N ALA A 26 -10.40 14.16 19.20
CA ALA A 26 -11.59 14.86 18.69
C ALA A 26 -12.89 14.45 19.42
N LEU A 27 -12.98 13.20 19.88
CA LEU A 27 -14.13 12.69 20.63
C LEU A 27 -14.02 12.88 22.15
N ALA A 28 -12.89 13.39 22.65
CA ALA A 28 -12.74 13.65 24.08
C ALA A 28 -13.67 14.79 24.49
N THR A 29 -14.36 14.64 25.62
CA THR A 29 -15.23 15.69 26.15
C THR A 29 -14.40 16.93 26.47
N ALA A 30 -14.65 18.03 25.77
CA ALA A 30 -13.97 19.30 25.94
C ALA A 30 -14.92 20.48 25.69
N GLU A 31 -14.71 21.58 26.41
CA GLU A 31 -15.43 22.85 26.23
C GLU A 31 -14.64 23.79 25.31
N ASP A 32 -14.35 23.33 24.09
CA ASP A 32 -13.50 24.04 23.14
C ASP A 32 -14.11 24.20 21.74
N GLY A 33 -15.34 23.76 21.54
CA GLY A 33 -16.03 23.77 20.25
C GLY A 33 -16.23 25.17 19.64
N PRO A 34 -16.67 25.24 18.36
CA PRO A 34 -17.10 24.12 17.51
C PRO A 34 -15.94 23.28 16.95
N LEU A 35 -16.17 21.97 16.81
CA LEU A 35 -15.24 21.02 16.21
C LEU A 35 -15.53 20.84 14.71
N ILE A 36 -14.49 20.85 13.89
CA ILE A 36 -14.55 20.34 12.51
C ILE A 36 -13.59 19.16 12.35
N VAL A 37 -13.99 18.19 11.53
CA VAL A 37 -13.14 17.06 11.13
C VAL A 37 -13.13 16.94 9.61
N LEU A 38 -11.94 16.82 9.02
CA LEU A 38 -11.77 16.51 7.60
C LEU A 38 -10.93 15.23 7.50
N ALA A 39 -11.45 14.22 6.81
CA ALA A 39 -10.76 12.95 6.63
C ALA A 39 -10.81 12.48 5.19
N LEU A 40 -9.66 12.07 4.65
CA LEU A 40 -9.53 11.49 3.32
C LEU A 40 -9.11 10.02 3.43
N PHE A 41 -9.89 9.14 2.80
CA PHE A 41 -9.64 7.72 2.71
C PHE A 41 -9.31 7.34 1.28
N GLN A 42 -8.22 6.63 1.12
CA GLN A 42 -7.74 6.22 -0.19
C GLN A 42 -8.69 5.25 -0.90
N ARG A 43 -9.50 4.46 -0.16
CA ARG A 43 -10.46 3.48 -0.72
C ARG A 43 -11.61 3.20 0.27
N ILE A 44 -12.78 2.81 -0.27
CA ILE A 44 -13.98 2.43 0.52
C ILE A 44 -13.69 1.39 1.61
N PRO A 45 -12.97 0.27 1.34
CA PRO A 45 -12.75 -0.75 2.38
C PRO A 45 -11.96 -0.25 3.61
N TYR A 46 -11.19 0.84 3.46
CA TYR A 46 -10.53 1.47 4.61
C TYR A 46 -11.49 2.35 5.39
N PHE A 47 -12.37 3.09 4.72
CA PHE A 47 -13.41 3.87 5.37
C PHE A 47 -14.41 2.98 6.13
N GLU A 48 -14.84 1.87 5.54
CA GLU A 48 -15.81 0.95 6.17
C GLU A 48 -15.35 0.42 7.53
N ARG A 49 -14.04 0.19 7.69
CA ARG A 49 -13.46 -0.23 8.98
C ARG A 49 -13.60 0.83 10.07
N GLU A 50 -13.64 2.10 9.68
CA GLU A 50 -13.72 3.26 10.58
C GLU A 50 -15.12 3.90 10.59
N ARG A 51 -16.10 3.37 9.84
CA ARG A 51 -17.46 3.94 9.72
C ARG A 51 -18.08 4.30 11.07
N ALA A 52 -18.08 3.35 12.00
CA ALA A 52 -18.68 3.53 13.32
C ALA A 52 -18.00 4.65 14.12
N LEU A 53 -16.71 4.91 13.92
CA LEU A 53 -15.99 6.02 14.53
C LEU A 53 -16.45 7.36 13.94
N TYR A 54 -16.57 7.45 12.61
CA TYR A 54 -17.01 8.67 11.94
C TYR A 54 -18.49 9.00 12.20
N GLU A 55 -19.34 8.00 12.37
CA GLU A 55 -20.71 8.18 12.87
C GLU A 55 -20.74 8.84 14.25
N ARG A 56 -19.79 8.53 15.14
CA ARG A 56 -19.69 9.22 16.44
C ARG A 56 -19.23 10.66 16.26
N ILE A 57 -18.23 10.88 15.42
CA ILE A 57 -17.68 12.23 15.15
C ILE A 57 -18.78 13.14 14.58
N VAL A 58 -19.58 12.66 13.61
CA VAL A 58 -20.69 13.43 13.01
C VAL A 58 -21.72 13.87 14.05
N ARG A 59 -21.94 13.11 15.13
CA ARG A 59 -22.89 13.48 16.18
C ARG A 59 -22.41 14.63 17.07
N THR A 60 -21.11 14.91 17.10
CA THR A 60 -20.52 15.90 18.02
C THR A 60 -19.85 17.07 17.30
N ALA A 61 -19.33 16.85 16.09
CA ALA A 61 -18.70 17.88 15.29
C ALA A 61 -19.75 18.81 14.65
N ALA A 62 -19.39 20.08 14.50
CA ALA A 62 -20.19 21.05 13.74
C ALA A 62 -20.16 20.73 12.23
N ALA A 63 -19.03 20.21 11.73
CA ALA A 63 -18.92 19.68 10.37
C ALA A 63 -17.92 18.52 10.30
N THR A 64 -18.30 17.47 9.59
CA THR A 64 -17.42 16.35 9.27
C THR A 64 -17.38 16.17 7.76
N VAL A 65 -16.22 16.38 7.14
CA VAL A 65 -15.99 16.15 5.71
C VAL A 65 -15.28 14.81 5.54
N VAL A 66 -15.82 13.93 4.72
CA VAL A 66 -15.22 12.62 4.42
C VAL A 66 -15.02 12.50 2.92
N GLY A 67 -13.76 12.50 2.50
CA GLY A 67 -13.36 12.25 1.12
C GLY A 67 -13.00 10.79 0.92
N VAL A 68 -13.55 10.14 -0.10
CA VAL A 68 -13.25 8.72 -0.41
C VAL A 68 -13.17 8.52 -1.91
N VAL A 69 -12.17 7.77 -2.37
CA VAL A 69 -12.01 7.44 -3.78
C VAL A 69 -13.11 6.48 -4.25
N ASP A 70 -13.76 6.84 -5.35
CA ASP A 70 -14.84 6.08 -6.02
C ASP A 70 -16.02 5.69 -5.10
N ALA A 71 -16.25 6.42 -4.01
CA ALA A 71 -17.35 6.13 -3.10
C ALA A 71 -18.71 6.55 -3.67
N ALA A 72 -19.69 5.64 -3.57
CA ALA A 72 -21.07 6.01 -3.78
C ALA A 72 -21.57 6.86 -2.59
N PRO A 73 -22.35 7.94 -2.79
CA PRO A 73 -22.78 8.83 -1.72
C PRO A 73 -23.48 8.12 -0.54
N GLU A 74 -24.24 7.06 -0.80
CA GLU A 74 -24.91 6.24 0.22
C GLU A 74 -23.96 5.49 1.16
N THR A 75 -22.69 5.35 0.77
CA THR A 75 -21.68 4.72 1.63
C THR A 75 -21.20 5.65 2.73
N LEU A 76 -21.59 6.92 2.78
CA LEU A 76 -21.07 7.86 3.78
C LEU A 76 -22.07 8.05 4.94
N PRO A 77 -21.60 8.36 6.16
CA PRO A 77 -22.48 8.50 7.32
C PRO A 77 -23.48 9.63 7.12
N THR A 78 -24.75 9.40 7.50
CA THR A 78 -25.76 10.46 7.51
C THR A 78 -25.29 11.64 8.36
N GLY A 79 -25.24 12.84 7.76
CA GLY A 79 -24.77 14.07 8.41
C GLY A 79 -23.30 14.40 8.18
N ALA A 80 -22.50 13.50 7.60
CA ALA A 80 -21.20 13.86 7.03
C ALA A 80 -21.37 14.49 5.64
N TYR A 81 -20.47 15.41 5.32
CA TYR A 81 -20.32 15.98 3.99
C TYR A 81 -19.36 15.10 3.18
N GLY A 82 -19.94 14.29 2.30
CA GLY A 82 -19.20 13.39 1.45
C GLY A 82 -18.54 14.08 0.26
N VAL A 83 -17.30 13.70 -0.04
CA VAL A 83 -16.60 14.11 -1.25
C VAL A 83 -16.09 12.87 -1.99
N VAL A 84 -16.55 12.68 -3.23
CA VAL A 84 -16.02 11.64 -4.09
C VAL A 84 -14.70 12.12 -4.68
N LEU A 85 -13.66 11.31 -4.55
CA LEU A 85 -12.35 11.54 -5.15
C LEU A 85 -12.17 10.67 -6.39
N ALA A 86 -11.57 11.22 -7.44
CA ALA A 86 -11.23 10.47 -8.65
C ALA A 86 -9.93 9.69 -8.46
N GLU A 87 -9.82 8.47 -9.01
CA GLU A 87 -8.65 7.61 -8.81
C GLU A 87 -7.32 8.23 -9.31
N ASP A 88 -7.37 9.07 -10.33
CA ASP A 88 -6.20 9.70 -10.95
C ASP A 88 -5.76 11.01 -10.28
N GLU A 89 -6.53 11.54 -9.33
CA GLU A 89 -6.21 12.81 -8.69
C GLU A 89 -5.21 12.66 -7.52
N GLU A 90 -4.47 13.74 -7.23
CA GLU A 90 -3.44 13.75 -6.17
C GLU A 90 -4.00 13.31 -4.80
N LEU A 91 -5.21 13.76 -4.46
CA LEU A 91 -5.87 13.45 -3.19
C LEU A 91 -6.24 11.97 -3.03
N ALA A 92 -6.33 11.20 -4.12
CA ALA A 92 -6.61 9.76 -4.02
C ALA A 92 -5.45 8.97 -3.37
N ARG A 93 -4.23 9.52 -3.46
CA ARG A 93 -3.03 8.96 -2.80
C ARG A 93 -2.78 9.56 -1.42
N GLU A 94 -3.52 10.59 -1.04
CA GLU A 94 -3.40 11.27 0.24
C GLU A 94 -4.25 10.58 1.32
N TRP A 95 -3.62 10.27 2.44
CA TRP A 95 -4.27 9.98 3.71
C TRP A 95 -4.23 11.25 4.55
N SER A 96 -5.39 11.81 4.86
CA SER A 96 -5.49 12.99 5.70
C SER A 96 -6.52 12.82 6.80
N VAL A 97 -6.19 13.27 8.01
CA VAL A 97 -7.13 13.41 9.12
C VAL A 97 -6.81 14.73 9.81
N VAL A 98 -7.75 15.66 9.81
CA VAL A 98 -7.63 16.96 10.48
C VAL A 98 -8.78 17.10 11.46
N ALA A 99 -8.47 17.38 12.72
CA ALA A 99 -9.46 17.71 13.74
C ALA A 99 -9.10 19.07 14.34
N LEU A 100 -10.05 19.99 14.35
CA LEU A 100 -9.78 21.38 14.71
C LEU A 100 -10.93 22.00 15.49
N THR A 101 -10.58 22.64 16.60
CA THR A 101 -11.44 23.52 17.40
C THR A 101 -10.70 24.84 17.66
N PRO A 102 -11.38 25.88 18.16
CA PRO A 102 -10.73 27.08 18.67
C PRO A 102 -9.56 26.85 19.65
N ARG A 103 -9.50 25.73 20.40
CA ARG A 103 -8.43 25.48 21.39
C ARG A 103 -7.67 24.17 21.23
N PHE A 104 -8.06 23.33 20.28
CA PHE A 104 -7.40 22.08 19.93
C PHE A 104 -7.14 22.02 18.43
N GLY A 105 -6.04 21.45 18.01
CA GLY A 105 -5.84 21.12 16.61
C GLY A 105 -4.84 20.00 16.45
N ALA A 106 -5.19 19.06 15.59
CA ALA A 106 -4.30 18.01 15.17
C ALA A 106 -4.53 17.70 13.69
N ALA A 107 -3.45 17.35 13.01
CA ALA A 107 -3.50 16.94 11.61
C ALA A 107 -2.52 15.81 11.36
N LEU A 108 -2.91 14.90 10.48
CA LEU A 108 -2.07 13.91 9.82
C LEU A 108 -2.26 14.13 8.32
N VAL A 109 -1.16 14.23 7.59
CA VAL A 109 -1.15 14.24 6.13
C VAL A 109 -0.02 13.33 5.66
N ALA A 110 -0.35 12.35 4.85
CA ALA A 110 0.63 11.41 4.30
C ALA A 110 0.25 10.96 2.89
N TYR A 111 1.24 10.79 2.02
CA TYR A 111 1.08 10.35 0.65
C TYR A 111 1.66 8.96 0.48
N ASP A 112 0.89 8.05 -0.13
CA ASP A 112 1.39 6.72 -0.44
C ASP A 112 2.48 6.78 -1.52
N ARG A 113 3.65 6.20 -1.21
CA ARG A 113 4.77 6.08 -2.15
C ARG A 113 4.57 4.96 -3.16
N ALA A 114 3.54 4.12 -2.98
CA ALA A 114 3.37 2.86 -3.69
C ALA A 114 4.61 1.96 -3.53
N GLU A 115 5.31 2.06 -2.39
CA GLU A 115 6.49 1.28 -2.01
C GLU A 115 6.15 0.38 -0.82
N VAL A 116 6.92 -0.72 -0.65
CA VAL A 116 6.71 -1.70 0.41
C VAL A 116 8.00 -1.97 1.17
N ASP A 117 7.91 -1.98 2.49
CA ASP A 117 8.97 -2.44 3.39
C ASP A 117 9.22 -3.95 3.18
N PRO A 118 10.45 -4.37 2.79
CA PRO A 118 10.78 -5.77 2.53
C PRO A 118 10.58 -6.69 3.75
N ASP A 119 10.69 -6.14 4.96
CA ASP A 119 10.60 -6.89 6.22
C ASP A 119 9.15 -7.02 6.72
N ALA A 120 8.19 -6.39 6.03
CA ALA A 120 6.80 -6.42 6.44
C ALA A 120 6.14 -7.80 6.21
N PRO A 121 5.26 -8.22 7.13
CA PRO A 121 4.60 -9.53 7.05
C PRO A 121 3.55 -9.63 5.93
N THR A 122 3.03 -8.49 5.45
CA THR A 122 2.08 -8.40 4.33
C THR A 122 2.34 -7.14 3.51
N LEU A 123 1.89 -7.14 2.25
CA LEU A 123 1.93 -5.95 1.38
C LEU A 123 1.23 -4.75 2.03
N GLU A 124 0.02 -4.96 2.54
CA GLU A 124 -0.77 -3.86 3.12
C GLU A 124 -0.10 -3.24 4.35
N SER A 125 0.42 -4.06 5.27
CA SER A 125 1.12 -3.56 6.45
C SER A 125 2.46 -2.91 6.11
N GLY A 126 3.09 -3.31 5.00
CA GLY A 126 4.39 -2.83 4.56
C GLY A 126 4.34 -1.56 3.73
N ARG A 127 3.15 -1.04 3.38
CA ARG A 127 3.03 0.20 2.60
C ARG A 127 3.76 1.36 3.28
N LEU A 128 4.54 2.08 2.48
CA LEU A 128 5.35 3.23 2.90
C LEU A 128 4.73 4.53 2.41
N PHE A 129 4.76 5.53 3.28
CA PHE A 129 4.17 6.84 3.06
C PHE A 129 5.18 7.93 3.38
N ASP A 130 5.06 9.06 2.69
CA ASP A 130 5.75 10.30 3.07
C ASP A 130 4.74 11.26 3.68
N GLY A 131 5.04 11.76 4.87
CA GLY A 131 4.10 12.67 5.51
C GLY A 131 4.54 13.15 6.88
N GLY A 132 3.56 13.60 7.64
CA GLY A 132 3.77 14.05 8.99
C GLY A 132 2.47 14.26 9.72
N TRP A 133 2.61 14.42 11.03
CA TRP A 133 1.50 14.73 11.91
C TRP A 133 1.88 15.81 12.91
N THR A 134 0.87 16.45 13.47
CA THR A 134 0.99 17.54 14.42
C THR A 134 -0.18 17.53 15.38
N PHE A 135 0.06 18.01 16.60
CA PHE A 135 -0.97 18.36 17.59
C PHE A 135 -0.92 19.86 17.91
N ARG A 136 -0.44 20.66 16.94
CA ARG A 136 -0.43 22.11 17.01
C ARG A 136 -1.56 22.67 16.16
N ARG A 137 -2.28 23.62 16.74
CA ARG A 137 -3.48 24.19 16.14
C ARG A 137 -3.17 25.09 14.96
N ASP A 138 -2.05 25.79 14.98
CA ASP A 138 -1.59 26.58 13.83
C ASP A 138 -1.28 25.70 12.61
N ALA A 139 -0.58 24.58 12.81
CA ALA A 139 -0.27 23.64 11.75
C ALA A 139 -1.55 22.90 11.25
N ALA A 140 -2.43 22.47 12.15
CA ALA A 140 -3.70 21.87 11.78
C ALA A 140 -4.62 22.83 11.01
N LEU A 141 -4.63 24.12 11.38
CA LEU A 141 -5.34 25.16 10.65
C LEU A 141 -4.82 25.31 9.21
N HIS A 142 -3.49 25.26 9.01
CA HIS A 142 -2.92 25.31 7.65
C HIS A 142 -3.41 24.14 6.79
N GLU A 143 -3.45 22.93 7.34
CA GLU A 143 -3.94 21.75 6.60
C GLU A 143 -5.44 21.80 6.37
N ALA A 144 -6.22 22.26 7.35
CA ALA A 144 -7.66 22.46 7.20
C ALA A 144 -7.97 23.46 6.08
N LEU A 145 -7.21 24.57 6.00
CA LEU A 145 -7.35 25.55 4.93
C LEU A 145 -6.98 24.97 3.56
N ARG A 146 -5.87 24.22 3.46
CA ARG A 146 -5.47 23.53 2.22
C ARG A 146 -6.57 22.60 1.72
N LEU A 147 -7.11 21.76 2.60
CA LEU A 147 -8.18 20.82 2.26
C LEU A 147 -9.48 21.55 1.92
N ARG A 148 -9.85 22.58 2.68
CA ARG A 148 -11.01 23.43 2.37
C ARG A 148 -10.89 23.99 0.95
N ASP A 149 -9.75 24.57 0.59
CA ASP A 149 -9.53 25.15 -0.74
C ASP A 149 -9.61 24.09 -1.85
N ARG A 150 -9.07 22.90 -1.64
CA ARG A 150 -9.12 21.79 -2.61
C ARG A 150 -10.51 21.18 -2.77
N LEU A 151 -11.32 21.17 -1.72
CA LEU A 151 -12.63 20.49 -1.69
C LEU A 151 -13.82 21.45 -1.86
N THR A 152 -13.62 22.77 -1.76
CA THR A 152 -14.71 23.76 -1.70
C THR A 152 -15.74 23.62 -2.83
N ALA A 153 -15.29 23.38 -4.07
CA ALA A 153 -16.17 23.25 -5.22
C ALA A 153 -17.08 22.00 -5.17
N ARG A 154 -16.74 21.02 -4.33
CA ARG A 154 -17.45 19.74 -4.15
C ARG A 154 -18.32 19.74 -2.89
N LEU A 155 -18.27 20.81 -2.09
CA LEU A 155 -18.99 20.91 -0.82
C LEU A 155 -20.24 21.79 -0.96
N PRO A 156 -21.36 21.41 -0.30
CA PRO A 156 -22.55 22.25 -0.26
C PRO A 156 -22.28 23.56 0.49
N GLU A 157 -23.08 24.58 0.21
CA GLU A 157 -22.93 25.91 0.82
C GLU A 157 -22.99 25.88 2.35
N SER A 158 -23.86 25.05 2.91
CA SER A 158 -23.96 24.85 4.36
C SER A 158 -22.67 24.34 4.98
N ALA A 159 -21.99 23.38 4.34
CA ALA A 159 -20.70 22.87 4.79
C ALA A 159 -19.63 23.96 4.74
N ARG A 160 -19.57 24.69 3.62
CA ARG A 160 -18.60 25.78 3.41
C ARG A 160 -18.75 26.86 4.48
N ALA A 161 -19.98 27.28 4.76
CA ALA A 161 -20.27 28.29 5.78
C ALA A 161 -19.78 27.87 7.17
N VAL A 162 -20.09 26.64 7.61
CA VAL A 162 -19.64 26.13 8.92
C VAL A 162 -18.11 26.03 8.98
N LEU A 163 -17.46 25.50 7.93
CA LEU A 163 -16.01 25.42 7.87
C LEU A 163 -15.36 26.81 7.98
N ASP A 164 -15.83 27.76 7.18
CA ASP A 164 -15.28 29.13 7.15
C ASP A 164 -15.47 29.85 8.50
N GLU A 165 -16.60 29.64 9.17
CA GLU A 165 -16.84 30.17 10.53
C GLU A 165 -15.83 29.62 11.54
N VAL A 166 -15.65 28.30 11.60
CA VAL A 166 -14.70 27.68 12.56
C VAL A 166 -13.26 28.10 12.25
N LEU A 167 -12.86 28.05 10.98
CA LEU A 167 -11.51 28.44 10.55
C LEU A 167 -11.23 29.92 10.86
N GLY A 168 -12.24 30.79 10.74
CA GLY A 168 -12.17 32.19 11.17
C GLY A 168 -11.86 32.34 12.65
N ARG A 169 -12.59 31.64 13.53
CA ARG A 169 -12.37 31.67 14.99
C ARG A 169 -10.99 31.17 15.39
N VAL A 170 -10.50 30.11 14.74
CA VAL A 170 -9.19 29.53 15.05
C VAL A 170 -8.07 30.51 14.70
N ARG A 171 -8.19 31.24 13.57
CA ARG A 171 -7.21 32.25 13.13
C ARG A 171 -6.99 33.38 14.13
N GLU A 172 -8.04 33.76 14.85
CA GLU A 172 -8.00 34.86 15.83
C GLU A 172 -7.29 34.47 17.14
N LEU A 173 -7.11 33.18 17.39
CA LEU A 173 -6.56 32.66 18.64
C LEU A 173 -5.13 32.12 18.42
N PRO A 174 -4.08 32.75 18.98
CA PRO A 174 -2.70 32.32 18.75
C PRO A 174 -2.41 30.96 19.39
N ALA A 175 -1.59 30.14 18.72
CA ALA A 175 -1.13 28.87 19.28
C ALA A 175 -0.34 29.09 20.58
N THR A 176 -0.55 28.22 21.56
CA THR A 176 0.14 28.33 22.85
C THR A 176 1.45 27.52 22.85
N PRO A 177 2.48 27.94 23.61
CA PRO A 177 3.69 27.13 23.79
C PRO A 177 3.42 25.74 24.38
N GLY A 178 2.27 25.53 25.04
CA GLY A 178 1.84 24.23 25.54
C GLY A 178 1.62 23.20 24.43
N GLU A 179 1.10 23.62 23.27
CA GLU A 179 0.86 22.75 22.11
C GLU A 179 2.17 22.18 21.57
N ALA A 180 3.20 23.02 21.42
CA ALA A 180 4.52 22.59 20.96
C ALA A 180 5.20 21.62 21.96
N ARG A 181 5.06 21.86 23.26
CA ARG A 181 5.58 20.95 24.30
C ARG A 181 4.84 19.62 24.33
N GLY A 182 3.51 19.66 24.18
CA GLY A 182 2.66 18.48 24.09
C GLY A 182 3.02 17.62 22.87
N GLU A 183 3.15 18.24 21.69
CA GLU A 183 3.57 17.53 20.47
C GLU A 183 4.94 16.85 20.66
N ALA A 184 5.92 17.56 21.25
CA ALA A 184 7.24 16.98 21.50
C ALA A 184 7.17 15.74 22.42
N ALA A 185 6.30 15.76 23.42
CA ALA A 185 6.08 14.61 24.30
C ALA A 185 5.43 13.43 23.56
N ILE A 186 4.41 13.68 22.74
CA ILE A 186 3.75 12.64 21.93
C ILE A 186 4.75 12.03 20.94
N ARG A 187 5.58 12.86 20.29
CA ARG A 187 6.62 12.40 19.35
C ARG A 187 7.61 11.45 20.01
N LEU A 188 8.10 11.81 21.20
CA LEU A 188 8.99 10.94 21.96
C LEU A 188 8.37 9.56 22.25
N LEU A 189 7.07 9.52 22.60
CA LEU A 189 6.35 8.28 22.89
C LEU A 189 6.17 7.42 21.64
N VAL A 190 5.80 8.03 20.50
CA VAL A 190 5.70 7.34 19.20
C VAL A 190 7.08 6.78 18.81
N ASP A 191 8.13 7.60 18.83
CA ASP A 191 9.49 7.20 18.46
C ASP A 191 10.05 6.07 19.34
N ARG A 192 9.73 6.07 20.64
CA ARG A 192 10.12 4.98 21.54
C ARG A 192 9.37 3.70 21.22
N THR A 193 8.08 3.80 20.94
CA THR A 193 7.25 2.64 20.62
C THR A 193 7.73 1.98 19.32
N GLU A 194 8.08 2.78 18.32
CA GLU A 194 8.58 2.28 17.04
C GLU A 194 9.99 1.70 17.14
N ARG A 195 10.89 2.35 17.91
CA ARG A 195 12.22 1.79 18.19
C ARG A 195 12.15 0.46 18.93
N ALA A 196 11.32 0.36 19.98
CA ALA A 196 11.13 -0.88 20.72
C ALA A 196 10.60 -2.00 19.83
N ARG A 197 9.71 -1.67 18.88
CA ARG A 197 9.21 -2.65 17.89
C ARG A 197 10.29 -3.12 16.94
N ARG A 198 11.08 -2.22 16.36
CA ARG A 198 12.20 -2.60 15.48
C ARG A 198 13.22 -3.47 16.22
N ALA A 199 13.49 -3.19 17.49
CA ALA A 199 14.36 -4.01 18.32
C ALA A 199 13.74 -5.39 18.68
N GLY A 200 12.43 -5.45 18.92
CA GLY A 200 11.71 -6.70 19.19
C GLY A 200 11.46 -7.55 17.93
N HIS A 201 11.50 -6.94 16.75
CA HIS A 201 11.51 -7.58 15.43
C HIS A 201 12.94 -7.85 14.94
N ALA A 202 13.91 -8.06 15.84
CA ALA A 202 15.23 -8.54 15.44
C ALA A 202 15.01 -9.72 14.47
N PRO A 203 15.39 -9.59 13.19
CA PRO A 203 15.13 -10.63 12.22
C PRO A 203 15.70 -11.91 12.80
N GLN A 204 14.92 -13.00 12.76
CA GLN A 204 15.56 -14.31 12.87
C GLN A 204 16.74 -14.27 11.91
N PRO A 205 17.96 -14.63 12.36
CA PRO A 205 19.11 -14.62 11.47
C PRO A 205 18.68 -15.35 10.21
N PRO A 206 18.78 -14.72 9.02
CA PRO A 206 18.38 -15.37 7.80
C PRO A 206 19.10 -16.71 7.82
N VAL A 207 18.35 -17.80 7.70
CA VAL A 207 18.96 -19.08 7.32
C VAL A 207 19.75 -18.71 6.07
N ALA A 208 21.08 -18.74 6.18
CA ALA A 208 22.00 -18.07 5.25
C ALA A 208 21.53 -18.23 3.81
N GLY A 209 20.98 -17.15 3.26
CA GLY A 209 20.17 -17.16 2.04
C GLY A 209 20.20 -15.78 1.38
N ASP A 210 21.41 -15.27 1.15
CA ASP A 210 21.83 -14.42 0.03
C ASP A 210 20.91 -13.27 -0.45
N GLY A 211 20.17 -12.60 0.43
CA GLY A 211 19.42 -11.37 0.09
C GLY A 211 18.36 -11.53 -1.01
N SER A 212 17.99 -12.77 -1.35
CA SER A 212 17.06 -13.10 -2.44
C SER A 212 15.61 -13.15 -1.97
N ALA A 213 14.67 -13.01 -2.91
CA ALA A 213 13.23 -13.10 -2.63
C ALA A 213 12.84 -14.38 -1.87
N THR A 214 11.89 -14.25 -0.94
CA THR A 214 11.36 -15.39 -0.19
C THR A 214 10.44 -16.24 -1.06
N LEU A 215 10.71 -17.55 -1.11
CA LEU A 215 9.80 -18.54 -1.70
C LEU A 215 8.67 -18.85 -0.71
N LEU A 216 7.43 -18.62 -1.13
CA LEU A 216 6.23 -18.91 -0.37
C LEU A 216 5.46 -20.09 -0.98
N ASP A 217 4.69 -20.79 -0.15
CA ASP A 217 3.62 -21.66 -0.62
C ASP A 217 2.42 -20.80 -1.09
N GLU A 218 1.47 -21.41 -1.81
CA GLU A 218 0.28 -20.69 -2.27
C GLU A 218 -0.51 -20.04 -1.12
N PRO A 219 -0.78 -20.72 0.01
CA PRO A 219 -1.43 -20.09 1.17
C PRO A 219 -0.62 -18.93 1.75
N GLY A 220 0.71 -19.03 1.83
CA GLY A 220 1.60 -17.97 2.29
C GLY A 220 1.55 -16.75 1.37
N LEU A 221 1.56 -16.97 0.05
CA LEU A 221 1.43 -15.90 -0.93
C LEU A 221 0.07 -15.20 -0.81
N ARG A 222 -1.02 -15.95 -0.60
CA ARG A 222 -2.36 -15.37 -0.38
C ARG A 222 -2.42 -14.47 0.84
N ARG A 223 -1.88 -14.94 1.98
CA ARG A 223 -1.78 -14.15 3.21
C ARG A 223 -0.93 -12.90 3.03
N TRP A 224 0.25 -13.03 2.42
CA TRP A 224 1.18 -11.91 2.24
C TRP A 224 0.62 -10.85 1.28
N THR A 225 0.03 -11.26 0.16
CA THR A 225 -0.55 -10.33 -0.83
C THR A 225 -1.84 -9.66 -0.34
N GLY A 226 -2.50 -10.26 0.65
CA GLY A 226 -3.83 -9.85 1.07
C GLY A 226 -4.88 -10.18 0.02
N LEU A 227 -4.70 -11.26 -0.75
CA LEU A 227 -5.69 -11.78 -1.71
C LEU A 227 -7.06 -12.03 -1.06
N ASP A 228 -7.10 -12.20 0.26
CA ASP A 228 -8.30 -12.29 1.08
C ASP A 228 -8.92 -10.91 1.44
N GLY A 229 -8.54 -9.84 0.73
CA GLY A 229 -9.13 -8.49 0.87
C GLY A 229 -8.44 -7.57 1.87
N VAL A 230 -7.21 -7.90 2.31
CA VAL A 230 -6.46 -7.03 3.24
C VAL A 230 -5.98 -5.77 2.52
N THR A 231 -5.47 -5.95 1.30
CA THR A 231 -5.00 -4.87 0.43
C THR A 231 -6.15 -4.40 -0.46
N ALA A 232 -6.51 -3.12 -0.40
CA ALA A 232 -7.58 -2.60 -1.25
C ALA A 232 -7.11 -2.48 -2.71
N SER A 233 -8.03 -2.69 -3.65
CA SER A 233 -7.78 -2.42 -5.06
C SER A 233 -7.39 -0.95 -5.27
N GLY A 234 -6.47 -0.69 -6.20
CA GLY A 234 -6.09 0.67 -6.61
C GLY A 234 -4.99 1.34 -5.77
N THR A 235 -4.50 0.74 -4.68
CA THR A 235 -3.52 1.41 -3.79
C THR A 235 -2.07 1.08 -4.12
N LEU A 236 -1.78 -0.19 -4.34
CA LEU A 236 -0.41 -0.69 -4.57
C LEU A 236 -0.33 -1.43 -5.91
N PRO A 237 0.35 -0.85 -6.92
CA PRO A 237 0.66 -1.55 -8.16
C PRO A 237 1.64 -2.69 -7.91
N LEU A 238 1.33 -3.85 -8.48
CA LEU A 238 2.15 -5.05 -8.44
C LEU A 238 2.35 -5.56 -9.86
N ALA A 239 3.56 -6.02 -10.17
CA ALA A 239 3.76 -6.90 -11.29
C ALA A 239 3.51 -8.35 -10.86
N VAL A 240 2.64 -9.04 -11.58
CA VAL A 240 2.35 -10.46 -11.43
C VAL A 240 2.97 -11.15 -12.64
N VAL A 241 3.96 -12.00 -12.39
CA VAL A 241 4.73 -12.68 -13.45
C VAL A 241 4.52 -14.18 -13.34
N GLY A 242 3.87 -14.77 -14.33
CA GLY A 242 3.82 -16.22 -14.48
C GLY A 242 5.08 -16.69 -15.20
N ILE A 243 5.72 -17.74 -14.71
CA ILE A 243 6.91 -18.33 -15.32
C ILE A 243 6.69 -19.82 -15.51
N ARG A 244 6.97 -20.31 -16.72
CA ARG A 244 6.97 -21.72 -17.08
C ARG A 244 8.42 -22.13 -17.35
N VAL A 245 8.89 -23.16 -16.65
CA VAL A 245 10.17 -23.82 -16.91
C VAL A 245 9.87 -25.22 -17.42
N ASP A 246 10.12 -25.44 -18.71
CA ASP A 246 9.96 -26.74 -19.36
C ASP A 246 11.32 -27.38 -19.65
N GLU A 247 11.34 -28.71 -19.59
CA GLU A 247 12.43 -29.50 -20.15
C GLU A 247 12.08 -29.83 -21.60
N PRO A 248 13.00 -29.64 -22.56
CA PRO A 248 12.72 -29.97 -23.94
C PRO A 248 12.50 -31.47 -24.09
N PRO A 249 11.60 -31.85 -25.01
CA PRO A 249 11.30 -33.25 -25.31
C PRO A 249 12.58 -33.98 -25.74
N GLY A 250 12.80 -35.19 -25.20
CA GLY A 250 13.98 -36.02 -25.49
C GLY A 250 15.13 -35.89 -24.48
N THR A 251 14.96 -35.12 -23.41
CA THR A 251 15.91 -35.10 -22.28
C THR A 251 15.98 -36.49 -21.62
N PRO A 252 17.19 -37.04 -21.32
CA PRO A 252 17.32 -38.38 -20.75
C PRO A 252 16.53 -38.54 -19.44
N GLU A 253 15.93 -39.72 -19.21
CA GLU A 253 15.28 -40.02 -17.93
C GLU A 253 16.26 -39.82 -16.77
N ARG A 254 15.85 -39.00 -15.79
CA ARG A 254 16.71 -38.59 -14.68
C ARG A 254 17.03 -39.78 -13.77
N PHE A 255 18.30 -39.99 -13.49
CA PHE A 255 18.75 -41.01 -12.55
C PHE A 255 18.42 -40.63 -11.10
N GLY A 256 17.30 -41.15 -10.59
CA GLY A 256 16.96 -41.19 -9.17
C GLY A 256 16.39 -39.90 -8.55
N ARG A 257 15.61 -40.05 -7.47
CA ARG A 257 14.89 -38.96 -6.78
C ARG A 257 15.79 -37.83 -6.24
N ARG A 258 17.05 -38.13 -5.90
CA ARG A 258 18.00 -37.14 -5.33
C ARG A 258 18.51 -36.13 -6.37
N SER A 259 18.68 -36.56 -7.62
CA SER A 259 19.12 -35.69 -8.72
C SER A 259 18.01 -34.70 -9.10
N ALA A 260 16.78 -35.19 -9.22
CA ALA A 260 15.61 -34.34 -9.49
C ALA A 260 15.36 -33.27 -8.41
N ALA A 261 15.58 -33.61 -7.13
CA ALA A 261 15.46 -32.63 -6.04
C ALA A 261 16.52 -31.52 -6.12
N ARG A 262 17.76 -31.85 -6.50
CA ARG A 262 18.84 -30.87 -6.67
C ARG A 262 18.60 -29.94 -7.85
N GLU A 263 18.11 -30.47 -8.96
CA GLU A 263 17.76 -29.68 -10.15
C GLU A 263 16.60 -28.73 -9.84
N ALA A 264 15.54 -29.22 -9.17
CA ALA A 264 14.45 -28.36 -8.73
C ALA A 264 14.94 -27.23 -7.81
N GLN A 265 15.88 -27.52 -6.91
CA GLN A 265 16.50 -26.50 -6.05
C GLN A 265 17.34 -25.51 -6.86
N ALA A 266 18.06 -25.96 -7.89
CA ALA A 266 18.85 -25.11 -8.76
C ALA A 266 17.96 -24.17 -9.60
N VAL A 267 16.84 -24.67 -10.13
CA VAL A 267 15.83 -23.86 -10.82
C VAL A 267 15.25 -22.80 -9.88
N LEU A 268 14.90 -23.19 -8.65
CA LEU A 268 14.40 -22.24 -7.65
C LEU A 268 15.42 -21.15 -7.33
N ALA A 269 16.69 -21.52 -7.11
CA ALA A 269 17.75 -20.56 -6.84
C ALA A 269 18.00 -19.62 -8.02
N ALA A 270 18.00 -20.14 -9.25
CA ALA A 270 18.14 -19.32 -10.46
C ALA A 270 16.95 -18.37 -10.65
N LEU A 271 15.74 -18.81 -10.29
CA LEU A 271 14.52 -18.01 -10.38
C LEU A 271 14.47 -16.89 -9.33
N THR A 272 14.96 -17.12 -8.11
CA THR A 272 14.91 -16.12 -7.03
C THR A 272 16.13 -15.19 -7.00
N ALA A 273 17.27 -15.58 -7.57
CA ALA A 273 18.49 -14.77 -7.55
C ALA A 273 18.35 -13.35 -8.14
N PRO A 274 17.60 -13.11 -9.23
CA PRO A 274 17.42 -11.76 -9.78
C PRO A 274 16.39 -10.90 -9.04
N LEU A 275 15.74 -11.44 -8.01
CA LEU A 275 14.62 -10.81 -7.32
C LEU A 275 15.10 -10.02 -6.09
N ARG A 276 14.39 -8.93 -5.79
CA ARG A 276 14.69 -8.05 -4.65
C ARG A 276 14.19 -8.66 -3.35
N PRO A 277 14.69 -8.21 -2.17
CA PRO A 277 14.19 -8.67 -0.87
C PRO A 277 12.69 -8.50 -0.65
N VAL A 278 12.04 -7.55 -1.31
CA VAL A 278 10.59 -7.30 -1.22
C VAL A 278 9.75 -8.20 -2.13
N ASP A 279 10.38 -8.78 -3.16
CA ASP A 279 9.71 -9.64 -4.13
C ASP A 279 9.41 -11.01 -3.51
N ARG A 280 8.37 -11.68 -4.00
CA ARG A 280 8.02 -13.04 -3.56
C ARG A 280 7.79 -13.94 -4.75
N ALA A 281 8.19 -15.20 -4.60
CA ALA A 281 7.94 -16.25 -5.57
C ALA A 281 7.09 -17.34 -4.92
N ALA A 282 6.23 -17.99 -5.69
CA ALA A 282 5.52 -19.20 -5.28
C ALA A 282 5.52 -20.21 -6.41
N ARG A 283 5.62 -21.50 -6.06
CA ARG A 283 5.40 -22.58 -7.02
C ARG A 283 3.91 -22.87 -7.10
N LEU A 284 3.35 -22.90 -8.31
CA LEU A 284 1.95 -23.25 -8.53
C LEU A 284 1.83 -24.77 -8.71
N THR A 285 2.18 -25.26 -9.89
CA THR A 285 2.07 -26.68 -10.26
C THR A 285 3.15 -27.04 -11.26
N GLY A 286 3.78 -28.22 -11.11
CA GLY A 286 4.81 -28.67 -12.05
C GLY A 286 5.98 -27.69 -12.15
N GLY A 287 6.30 -27.26 -13.37
CA GLY A 287 7.30 -26.22 -13.67
C GLY A 287 6.75 -24.79 -13.76
N GLU A 288 5.52 -24.56 -13.25
CA GLU A 288 4.92 -23.21 -13.19
C GLU A 288 5.18 -22.51 -11.86
N TYR A 289 5.59 -21.26 -11.96
CA TYR A 289 5.90 -20.38 -10.85
C TYR A 289 5.16 -19.05 -11.03
N LEU A 290 4.89 -18.39 -9.91
CA LEU A 290 4.28 -17.08 -9.84
C LEU A 290 5.19 -16.14 -9.07
N LEU A 291 5.60 -15.04 -9.68
CA LEU A 291 6.30 -13.96 -9.00
C LEU A 291 5.33 -12.81 -8.75
N VAL A 292 5.45 -12.20 -7.58
CA VAL A 292 4.74 -10.97 -7.22
C VAL A 292 5.79 -9.93 -6.85
N LEU A 293 5.91 -8.90 -7.69
CA LEU A 293 6.96 -7.89 -7.64
C LEU A 293 6.32 -6.52 -7.37
N PRO A 294 6.37 -6.00 -6.13
CA PRO A 294 5.75 -4.74 -5.80
C PRO A 294 6.43 -3.55 -6.47
N SER A 295 5.66 -2.50 -6.77
CA SER A 295 6.23 -1.19 -7.11
C SER A 295 7.10 -1.19 -8.37
N LEU A 296 6.78 -2.04 -9.34
CA LEU A 296 7.43 -2.07 -10.65
C LEU A 296 6.51 -1.55 -11.74
N THR A 297 7.11 -0.81 -12.67
CA THR A 297 6.52 -0.52 -13.98
C THR A 297 6.51 -1.77 -14.86
N GLU A 298 5.73 -1.76 -15.95
CA GLU A 298 5.68 -2.88 -16.90
C GLU A 298 7.07 -3.15 -17.50
N GLU A 299 7.78 -2.11 -17.92
CA GLU A 299 9.14 -2.22 -18.46
C GLU A 299 10.11 -2.88 -17.47
N GLN A 300 10.10 -2.44 -16.21
CA GLN A 300 10.94 -3.04 -15.16
C GLN A 300 10.54 -4.50 -14.87
N ALA A 301 9.24 -4.82 -14.92
CA ALA A 301 8.75 -6.17 -14.70
C ALA A 301 9.16 -7.11 -15.84
N VAL A 302 9.04 -6.68 -17.09
CA VAL A 302 9.53 -7.41 -18.28
C VAL A 302 11.03 -7.63 -18.20
N ALA A 303 11.81 -6.59 -17.90
CA ALA A 303 13.26 -6.71 -17.72
C ALA A 303 13.62 -7.68 -16.58
N THR A 304 12.81 -7.76 -15.52
CA THR A 304 13.00 -8.72 -14.43
C THR A 304 12.67 -10.15 -14.88
N ALA A 305 11.60 -10.34 -15.64
CA ALA A 305 11.26 -11.64 -16.23
C ALA A 305 12.37 -12.14 -17.17
N ASP A 306 12.97 -11.27 -17.98
CA ASP A 306 14.11 -11.61 -18.84
C ASP A 306 15.35 -12.02 -18.03
N ARG A 307 15.68 -11.28 -16.97
CA ARG A 307 16.80 -11.69 -16.08
C ARG A 307 16.57 -13.06 -15.45
N VAL A 308 15.33 -13.37 -15.06
CA VAL A 308 14.98 -14.71 -14.55
C VAL A 308 15.14 -15.76 -15.63
N ARG A 309 14.67 -15.49 -16.86
CA ARG A 309 14.83 -16.37 -18.02
C ARG A 309 16.29 -16.69 -18.31
N GLU A 310 17.14 -15.66 -18.36
CA GLU A 310 18.58 -15.81 -18.58
C GLU A 310 19.27 -16.57 -17.45
N SER A 311 18.89 -16.31 -16.20
CA SER A 311 19.40 -17.01 -15.02
C SER A 311 19.11 -18.51 -15.07
N VAL A 312 17.86 -18.89 -15.38
CA VAL A 312 17.45 -20.31 -15.50
C VAL A 312 18.08 -20.97 -16.71
N ALA A 313 18.11 -20.30 -17.88
CA ALA A 313 18.80 -20.82 -19.06
C ALA A 313 20.31 -21.03 -18.82
N GLY A 314 20.92 -20.19 -17.97
CA GLY A 314 22.31 -20.30 -17.55
C GLY A 314 22.65 -21.58 -16.77
N LEU A 315 21.65 -22.30 -16.24
CA LEU A 315 21.86 -23.57 -15.54
C LEU A 315 22.43 -24.66 -16.45
N ALA A 316 22.24 -24.58 -17.76
CA ALA A 316 22.82 -25.50 -18.73
C ALA A 316 24.37 -25.57 -18.65
N ARG A 317 25.02 -24.50 -18.16
CA ARG A 317 26.48 -24.49 -17.91
C ARG A 317 26.91 -25.41 -16.77
N SER A 318 26.06 -25.52 -15.75
CA SER A 318 26.32 -26.35 -14.55
C SER A 318 25.69 -27.74 -14.66
N TYR A 319 24.68 -27.89 -15.52
CA TYR A 319 23.96 -29.13 -15.80
C TYR A 319 23.96 -29.40 -17.32
N PRO A 320 25.06 -29.94 -17.89
CA PRO A 320 25.28 -30.03 -19.35
C PRO A 320 24.24 -30.86 -20.12
N PHE A 321 23.45 -31.67 -19.41
CA PHE A 321 22.43 -32.55 -19.98
C PHE A 321 21.00 -32.03 -19.76
N VAL A 322 20.86 -30.83 -19.21
CA VAL A 322 19.57 -30.19 -18.95
C VAL A 322 19.54 -28.86 -19.67
N SER A 323 18.67 -28.75 -20.67
CA SER A 323 18.27 -27.47 -21.25
C SER A 323 16.91 -27.12 -20.70
N TYR A 324 16.66 -25.84 -20.44
CA TYR A 324 15.37 -25.36 -19.97
C TYR A 324 14.81 -24.39 -21.01
N ALA A 325 13.59 -24.64 -21.47
CA ALA A 325 12.79 -23.65 -22.17
C ALA A 325 12.04 -22.84 -21.10
N VAL A 326 12.17 -21.51 -21.15
CA VAL A 326 11.59 -20.65 -20.13
C VAL A 326 10.75 -19.58 -20.80
N HIS A 327 9.47 -19.57 -20.45
CA HIS A 327 8.48 -18.60 -20.91
C HIS A 327 7.94 -17.81 -19.74
N ALA A 328 7.62 -16.54 -19.96
CA ALA A 328 7.01 -15.69 -18.95
C ALA A 328 5.79 -14.93 -19.48
N ALA A 329 4.87 -14.60 -18.59
CA ALA A 329 3.78 -13.67 -18.84
C ALA A 329 3.73 -12.62 -17.73
N VAL A 330 3.67 -11.35 -18.09
CA VAL A 330 3.76 -10.21 -17.16
C VAL A 330 2.47 -9.41 -17.18
N CYS A 331 1.93 -9.08 -16.01
CA CYS A 331 0.81 -8.15 -15.84
C CYS A 331 1.13 -7.16 -14.71
N VAL A 332 1.06 -5.85 -14.97
CA VAL A 332 1.12 -4.83 -13.90
C VAL A 332 -0.29 -4.39 -13.55
N THR A 333 -0.63 -4.43 -12.27
CA THR A 333 -1.99 -4.18 -11.80
C THR A 333 -2.03 -3.66 -10.37
N SER A 334 -2.92 -2.71 -10.12
CA SER A 334 -3.34 -2.31 -8.77
C SER A 334 -4.60 -3.05 -8.32
N ARG A 335 -5.21 -3.87 -9.19
CA ARG A 335 -6.48 -4.55 -8.91
C ARG A 335 -6.32 -5.68 -7.90
N ARG A 336 -7.39 -5.92 -7.15
CA ARG A 336 -7.53 -7.04 -6.22
C ARG A 336 -8.89 -7.72 -6.44
N PRO A 337 -8.98 -9.06 -6.46
CA PRO A 337 -7.88 -10.04 -6.37
C PRO A 337 -6.92 -9.96 -7.57
N LEU A 338 -5.72 -10.52 -7.42
CA LEU A 338 -4.70 -10.49 -8.48
C LEU A 338 -5.16 -11.31 -9.71
N PRO A 339 -4.87 -10.86 -10.94
CA PRO A 339 -5.32 -11.48 -12.18
C PRO A 339 -4.49 -12.73 -12.55
N VAL A 340 -4.29 -13.65 -11.59
CA VAL A 340 -3.46 -14.85 -11.76
C VAL A 340 -3.96 -15.72 -12.91
N ALA A 341 -5.28 -15.85 -13.07
CA ALA A 341 -5.86 -16.63 -14.17
C ALA A 341 -5.53 -16.04 -15.55
N ALA A 342 -5.61 -14.72 -15.72
CA ALA A 342 -5.26 -14.05 -16.97
C ALA A 342 -3.77 -14.20 -17.28
N VAL A 343 -2.91 -14.06 -16.28
CA VAL A 343 -1.45 -14.28 -16.42
C VAL A 343 -1.15 -15.73 -16.83
N ARG A 344 -1.83 -16.72 -16.25
CA ARG A 344 -1.65 -18.14 -16.62
C ARG A 344 -2.15 -18.45 -18.04
N HIS A 345 -3.25 -17.82 -18.45
CA HIS A 345 -3.74 -17.95 -19.82
C HIS A 345 -2.74 -17.39 -20.83
N ALA A 346 -2.22 -16.17 -20.58
CA ALA A 346 -1.18 -15.56 -21.40
C ALA A 346 0.13 -16.36 -21.41
N LEU A 347 0.50 -16.97 -20.27
CA LEU A 347 1.66 -17.87 -20.19
C LEU A 347 1.47 -19.11 -21.08
N SER A 348 0.28 -19.70 -21.05
CA SER A 348 -0.04 -20.88 -21.88
C SER A 348 0.01 -20.54 -23.38
N TRP A 349 -0.49 -19.36 -23.75
CA TRP A 349 -0.37 -18.83 -25.12
C TRP A 349 1.10 -18.60 -25.50
N ALA A 350 1.89 -17.97 -24.63
CA ALA A 350 3.30 -17.70 -24.88
C ALA A 350 4.12 -18.99 -25.12
N VAL A 351 3.82 -20.06 -24.37
CA VAL A 351 4.40 -21.39 -24.58
C VAL A 351 3.99 -21.96 -25.94
N GLY A 352 2.71 -21.87 -26.31
CA GLY A 352 2.19 -22.37 -27.59
C GLY A 352 2.80 -21.68 -28.82
N GLU A 353 3.00 -20.36 -28.74
CA GLU A 353 3.54 -19.54 -29.83
C GLU A 353 5.07 -19.40 -29.79
N GLY A 354 5.74 -19.95 -28.78
CA GLY A 354 7.19 -19.82 -28.61
C GLY A 354 7.66 -18.40 -28.25
N VAL A 355 6.77 -17.56 -27.69
CA VAL A 355 7.09 -16.20 -27.25
C VAL A 355 7.82 -16.26 -25.90
N PRO A 356 9.00 -15.64 -25.75
CA PRO A 356 9.78 -15.73 -24.52
C PRO A 356 9.12 -14.99 -23.34
N VAL A 357 8.58 -13.78 -23.59
CA VAL A 357 7.87 -12.97 -22.60
C VAL A 357 6.65 -12.34 -23.24
N ALA A 358 5.46 -12.65 -22.74
CA ALA A 358 4.21 -12.00 -23.13
C ALA A 358 3.79 -10.96 -22.10
N THR A 359 3.13 -9.88 -22.54
CA THR A 359 2.50 -8.91 -21.65
C THR A 359 0.98 -9.05 -21.68
N VAL A 360 0.36 -8.88 -20.52
CA VAL A 360 -1.09 -8.86 -20.35
C VAL A 360 -1.47 -7.41 -20.13
N ALA A 361 -2.22 -6.86 -21.09
CA ALA A 361 -2.75 -5.51 -20.95
C ALA A 361 -3.53 -5.38 -19.63
N PRO A 362 -3.37 -4.28 -18.89
CA PRO A 362 -4.27 -3.99 -17.79
C PRO A 362 -5.69 -3.87 -18.37
N GLU A 363 -6.61 -4.75 -17.95
CA GLU A 363 -8.03 -4.60 -18.30
C GLU A 363 -8.47 -3.20 -17.86
N HIS A 364 -8.90 -2.38 -18.83
CA HIS A 364 -9.52 -1.10 -18.55
C HIS A 364 -10.84 -1.35 -17.82
N VAL A 365 -11.01 -0.73 -16.65
CA VAL A 365 -12.32 -0.63 -16.02
C VAL A 365 -13.17 0.30 -16.91
N PRO A 366 -14.32 -0.14 -17.45
CA PRO A 366 -15.27 0.81 -18.00
C PRO A 366 -15.72 1.69 -16.84
N VAL A 367 -15.54 3.01 -16.98
CA VAL A 367 -16.15 3.99 -16.09
C VAL A 367 -17.66 3.81 -16.25
N GLY A 368 -18.29 3.18 -15.24
CA GLY A 368 -19.72 2.88 -15.21
C GLY A 368 -20.45 3.83 -14.27
#